data_AF-A0A941ITQ4-F1
#
_entry.id   AF-A0A941ITQ4-F1
#
_cell.length_a   1.000
_cell.length_b   1.000
_cell.length_c   1.000
_cell.angle_alpha   90.00
_cell.angle_beta   90.00
_cell.angle_gamma   90.00
#
_symmetry.space_group_name_H-M   'P 1'
#
loop_
_entity.id
_entity.type
_entity.pdbx_description
1 polymer ?
#
loop_
_entity_poly.entity_id
_entity_poly.type
_entity_poly.pdbx_seq_one_letter_code
_entity_poly.pdbx_strand_id
1 'polypeptide(L)'
;MNLLKMKVVVDSATKNNDTFDVNNCVGFTVINKGASDCTLHYEGGAALMTVAKDTAREFPGHSGYTYFGTMQIKFVGSNEGDVEIIKSVASTEES
;
A
#
# COMPACT_ATOMS: atom_id res chain seq x y z
N MET A 1 2.37 6.15 29.44
CA MET A 1 2.85 5.80 28.08
C MET A 1 1.80 4.85 27.52
N ASN A 2 0.92 5.32 26.65
CA ASN A 2 -0.12 4.47 26.06
C ASN A 2 0.54 3.49 25.08
N LEU A 3 0.33 2.20 25.28
CA LEU A 3 0.77 1.16 24.36
C LEU A 3 -0.14 1.19 23.13
N LEU A 4 0.41 1.64 22.00
CA LEU A 4 -0.27 1.60 20.72
C LEU A 4 -0.38 0.14 20.25
N LYS A 5 -1.59 -0.32 19.91
CA LYS A 5 -1.79 -1.67 19.38
C LYS A 5 -1.54 -1.67 17.88
N MET A 6 -0.74 -2.62 17.39
CA MET A 6 -0.56 -2.82 15.95
C MET A 6 -1.73 -3.61 15.38
N LYS A 7 -2.25 -3.19 14.22
CA LYS A 7 -3.29 -3.88 13.46
C LYS A 7 -2.78 -4.16 12.05
N VAL A 8 -3.05 -5.36 11.58
CA VAL A 8 -2.86 -5.71 10.17
C VAL A 8 -4.15 -5.38 9.42
N VAL A 9 -4.04 -4.64 8.33
CA VAL A 9 -5.15 -4.30 7.42
C VAL A 9 -4.78 -4.81 6.03
N VAL A 10 -5.73 -5.45 5.36
CA VAL A 10 -5.57 -5.92 3.99
C VAL A 10 -6.55 -5.17 3.11
N ASP A 11 -6.02 -4.46 2.12
CA ASP A 11 -6.80 -3.82 1.06
C ASP A 11 -6.57 -4.53 -0.26
N SER A 12 -7.43 -4.23 -1.24
CA SER A 12 -7.31 -4.70 -2.61
C SER A 12 -7.54 -3.55 -3.58
N ALA A 13 -6.76 -3.49 -4.64
CA ALA A 13 -6.96 -2.61 -5.79
C ALA A 13 -7.10 -3.48 -7.05
N THR A 14 -8.14 -3.20 -7.84
CA THR A 14 -8.45 -3.97 -9.05
C THR A 14 -8.47 -3.12 -10.31
N LYS A 15 -8.48 -1.78 -10.16
CA LYS A 15 -8.61 -0.82 -11.25
C LYS A 15 -7.59 0.30 -11.17
N ASN A 16 -7.40 1.01 -12.27
CA ASN A 16 -6.57 2.20 -12.28
C ASN A 16 -7.14 3.29 -11.35
N ASN A 17 -6.24 3.90 -10.60
CA ASN A 17 -6.51 4.94 -9.59
C ASN A 17 -7.32 4.43 -8.38
N ASP A 18 -7.46 3.12 -8.19
CA ASP A 18 -7.87 2.60 -6.89
C ASP A 18 -6.86 3.05 -5.83
N THR A 19 -7.37 3.48 -4.69
CA THR A 19 -6.59 4.07 -3.61
C THR A 19 -6.57 3.19 -2.36
N PHE A 20 -5.53 3.36 -1.56
CA PHE A 20 -5.43 2.78 -0.22
C PHE A 20 -4.74 3.76 0.74
N ASP A 21 -5.20 3.79 1.98
CA ASP A 21 -4.67 4.67 3.01
C ASP A 21 -3.42 4.08 3.67
N VAL A 22 -2.34 4.85 3.76
CA VAL A 22 -1.11 4.51 4.49
C VAL A 22 -0.87 5.40 5.71
N ASN A 23 -1.89 6.10 6.20
CA ASN A 23 -1.81 6.85 7.46
C ASN A 23 -1.43 5.96 8.64
N ASN A 24 -0.47 6.43 9.44
CA ASN A 24 0.07 5.73 10.61
C ASN A 24 0.56 4.31 10.28
N CYS A 25 0.98 4.09 9.02
CA CYS A 25 1.48 2.81 8.57
C CYS A 25 2.98 2.72 8.90
N VAL A 26 3.35 1.69 9.65
CA VAL A 26 4.75 1.39 9.95
C VAL A 26 5.41 0.80 8.71
N GLY A 27 4.71 -0.07 7.99
CA GLY A 27 5.17 -0.63 6.72
C GLY A 27 4.06 -1.40 6.03
N PHE A 28 4.22 -1.62 4.73
CA PHE A 28 3.24 -2.34 3.93
C PHE A 28 3.90 -3.19 2.86
N THR A 29 3.18 -4.20 2.40
CA THR A 29 3.58 -5.06 1.28
C THR A 29 2.53 -4.94 0.19
N VAL A 30 2.97 -4.81 -1.04
CA VAL A 30 2.12 -4.81 -2.23
C VAL A 30 2.39 -6.08 -3.02
N ILE A 31 1.36 -6.88 -3.25
CA ILE A 31 1.43 -8.13 -4.00
C ILE A 31 0.62 -7.95 -5.27
N ASN A 32 1.30 -7.84 -6.40
CA ASN A 32 0.66 -7.71 -7.70
C ASN A 32 0.35 -9.11 -8.26
N LYS A 33 -0.91 -9.54 -8.15
CA LYS A 33 -1.44 -10.79 -8.71
C LYS A 33 -2.09 -10.57 -10.09
N GLY A 34 -1.95 -9.36 -10.64
CA GLY A 34 -2.54 -8.94 -11.91
C GLY A 34 -1.71 -9.35 -13.13
N ALA A 35 -2.30 -9.19 -14.31
CA ALA A 35 -1.67 -9.57 -15.58
C ALA A 35 -0.64 -8.55 -16.11
N SER A 36 -0.50 -7.39 -15.46
CA SER A 36 0.40 -6.30 -15.84
C SER A 36 1.14 -5.73 -14.64
N ASP A 37 2.26 -5.07 -14.91
CA ASP A 37 2.97 -4.30 -13.89
C ASP A 37 2.10 -3.16 -13.40
N CYS A 38 2.26 -2.78 -12.13
CA CYS A 38 1.58 -1.63 -11.57
C CYS A 38 2.57 -0.64 -10.96
N THR A 39 2.19 0.63 -10.92
CA THR A 39 2.97 1.71 -10.33
C THR A 39 2.25 2.27 -9.13
N LEU A 40 3.02 2.54 -8.09
CA LEU A 40 2.57 3.13 -6.84
C LEU A 40 2.92 4.60 -6.83
N HIS A 41 1.98 5.43 -6.42
CA HIS A 41 2.15 6.87 -6.31
C HIS A 41 1.32 7.40 -5.15
N TYR A 42 1.80 8.46 -4.50
CA TYR A 42 0.92 9.24 -3.64
C TYR A 42 -0.16 9.91 -4.50
N GLU A 43 -1.34 10.11 -3.93
CA GLU A 43 -2.42 10.81 -4.61
C GLU A 43 -1.96 12.22 -5.03
N GLY A 44 -2.03 12.51 -6.34
CA GLY A 44 -1.51 13.75 -6.93
C GLY A 44 0.03 13.86 -7.01
N GLY A 45 0.77 12.84 -6.57
CA GLY A 45 2.23 12.78 -6.61
C GLY A 45 2.81 12.08 -7.83
N ALA A 46 4.15 12.08 -7.93
CA ALA A 46 4.88 11.31 -8.94
C ALA A 46 4.88 9.80 -8.63
N ALA A 47 5.13 8.98 -9.65
CA ALA A 47 5.35 7.55 -9.49
C ALA A 47 6.57 7.30 -8.59
N LEU A 48 6.36 6.54 -7.52
CA LEU A 48 7.42 6.16 -6.58
C LEU A 48 8.14 4.90 -7.04
N MET A 49 7.37 3.90 -7.47
CA MET A 49 7.90 2.56 -7.73
C MET A 49 6.99 1.73 -8.63
N THR A 50 7.59 0.81 -9.37
CA THR A 50 6.88 -0.24 -10.13
C THR A 50 6.93 -1.55 -9.35
N VAL A 51 5.79 -2.23 -9.27
CA VAL A 51 5.66 -3.61 -8.79
C VAL A 51 5.31 -4.47 -10.00
N ALA A 52 6.24 -5.34 -10.39
CA ALA A 52 6.06 -6.20 -11.54
C ALA A 52 4.90 -7.19 -11.32
N LYS A 53 4.25 -7.63 -12.39
CA LYS A 53 3.23 -8.67 -12.32
C LYS A 53 3.76 -9.95 -11.65
N ASP A 54 2.88 -10.66 -10.95
CA ASP A 54 3.19 -11.90 -10.22
C ASP A 54 4.32 -11.75 -9.18
N THR A 55 4.56 -10.53 -8.68
CA THR A 55 5.59 -10.26 -7.66
C THR A 55 5.03 -9.55 -6.44
N ALA A 56 5.79 -9.63 -5.35
CA ALA A 56 5.55 -8.86 -4.14
C ALA A 56 6.68 -7.85 -3.92
N ARG A 57 6.32 -6.68 -3.39
CA ARG A 57 7.25 -5.64 -2.97
C ARG A 57 6.95 -5.21 -1.55
N GLU A 58 7.97 -5.28 -0.70
CA GLU A 58 7.89 -4.84 0.69
C GLU A 58 8.39 -3.40 0.83
N PHE A 59 7.68 -2.62 1.65
CA PHE A 59 7.99 -1.25 2.03
C PHE A 59 8.17 -1.22 3.56
N PRO A 60 9.36 -1.57 4.07
CA PRO A 60 9.60 -1.68 5.50
C PRO A 60 9.75 -0.31 6.16
N GLY A 61 9.11 -0.12 7.31
CA GLY A 61 9.36 1.02 8.17
C GLY A 61 10.73 0.94 8.82
N HIS A 62 11.48 2.04 8.78
CA HIS A 62 12.82 2.08 9.38
C HIS A 62 12.79 2.60 10.83
N SER A 63 11.78 3.39 11.19
CA SER A 63 11.49 3.81 12.58
C SER A 63 10.16 4.55 12.64
N GLY A 64 9.33 4.28 13.66
CA GLY A 64 8.05 4.99 13.86
C GLY A 64 7.03 4.82 12.71
N TYR A 65 6.08 5.74 12.64
CA TYR A 65 5.12 5.84 11.53
C TYR A 65 5.84 6.42 10.31
N THR A 66 6.25 5.53 9.41
CA THR A 66 7.14 5.91 8.30
C THR A 66 6.34 6.43 7.09
N TYR A 67 5.08 6.03 6.96
CA TYR A 67 4.22 6.39 5.83
C TYR A 67 2.96 7.12 6.30
N PHE A 68 2.51 8.09 5.50
CA PHE A 68 1.31 8.88 5.71
C PHE A 68 0.64 9.24 4.38
N GLY A 69 -0.67 9.49 4.40
CA GLY A 69 -1.46 9.90 3.25
C GLY A 69 -2.09 8.76 2.46
N THR A 70 -2.65 9.10 1.30
CA THR A 70 -3.32 8.16 0.39
C THR A 70 -2.40 7.79 -0.76
N MET A 71 -2.28 6.50 -1.04
CA MET A 71 -1.60 5.99 -2.22
C MET A 71 -2.62 5.54 -3.27
N GLN A 72 -2.22 5.58 -4.53
CA GLN A 72 -2.97 5.10 -5.68
C GLN A 72 -2.14 4.13 -6.51
N ILE A 73 -2.84 3.20 -7.16
CA ILE A 73 -2.25 2.22 -8.08
C ILE A 73 -2.59 2.59 -9.52
N LYS A 74 -1.60 2.47 -10.41
CA LYS A 74 -1.80 2.61 -11.84
C LYS A 74 -1.13 1.47 -12.58
N PHE A 75 -1.93 0.69 -13.29
CA PHE A 75 -1.47 -0.41 -14.13
C PHE A 75 -0.77 0.12 -15.39
N VAL A 76 0.25 -0.60 -15.82
CA VAL A 76 0.98 -0.29 -17.05
C VAL A 76 0.17 -0.83 -18.23
N GLY A 77 -0.31 0.08 -19.08
CA GLY A 77 -1.17 -0.24 -20.22
C GLY A 77 -2.66 -0.30 -19.83
N SER A 78 -3.44 -1.10 -20.55
CA SER A 78 -4.90 -1.22 -20.37
C SER A 78 -5.33 -2.44 -19.55
N ASN A 79 -4.39 -3.30 -19.13
CA ASN A 79 -4.70 -4.55 -18.45
C ASN A 79 -4.73 -4.31 -16.93
N GLU A 80 -5.91 -4.03 -16.39
CA GLU A 80 -6.11 -3.97 -14.94
C GLU A 80 -6.02 -5.37 -14.32
N GLY A 81 -5.81 -5.46 -13.01
CA GLY A 81 -5.58 -6.74 -12.35
C GLY A 81 -5.65 -6.66 -10.82
N ASP A 82 -5.59 -7.81 -10.16
CA ASP A 82 -5.72 -7.89 -8.70
C ASP A 82 -4.40 -7.52 -8.01
N VAL A 83 -4.43 -6.51 -7.15
CA VAL A 83 -3.31 -6.10 -6.31
C VAL A 83 -3.76 -6.12 -4.86
N GLU A 84 -3.07 -6.90 -4.04
CA GLU A 84 -3.31 -7.00 -2.59
C GLU A 84 -2.31 -6.12 -1.84
N ILE A 85 -2.78 -5.37 -0.85
CA ILE A 85 -1.97 -4.48 -0.03
C ILE A 85 -2.12 -4.88 1.43
N ILE A 86 -1.05 -5.38 2.03
CA ILE A 86 -1.00 -5.79 3.44
C ILE A 86 -0.27 -4.71 4.23
N LYS A 87 -0.97 -4.05 5.15
CA LYS A 87 -0.48 -2.89 5.90
C LYS A 87 -0.37 -3.21 7.39
N SER A 88 0.71 -2.74 8.01
CA SER A 88 0.88 -2.74 9.47
C SER A 88 0.63 -1.34 9.99
N VAL A 89 -0.58 -1.06 10.46
CA VAL A 89 -1.01 0.26 10.96
C VAL A 89 -1.07 0.26 12.48
N ALA A 90 -0.68 1.36 13.12
CA ALA A 90 -1.00 1.51 14.55
C ALA A 90 -2.46 1.91 14.74
N SER A 91 -3.14 1.15 15.58
CA SER A 91 -4.46 1.50 16.10
C SER A 91 -4.31 2.49 17.25
N THR A 92 -5.09 3.57 17.17
CA THR A 92 -5.28 4.54 18.25
C THR A 92 -6.47 4.17 19.15
N GLU A 93 -7.07 2.99 18.99
CA GLU A 93 -8.14 2.54 19.89
C GLU A 93 -7.58 2.37 21.31
N GLU A 94 -7.92 3.34 22.16
CA GLU A 94 -7.86 3.19 23.62
C GLU A 94 -8.75 2.01 24.01
N SER A 95 -8.23 1.15 24.90
CA SER A 95 -8.96 -0.02 25.41
C SER A 95 -9.99 0.42 26.45
#